data_AF-A0A2J8UG08-F1
#
_entry.id   AF-A0A2J8UG08-F1
#
_cell.length_a   1.000
_cell.length_b   1.000
_cell.length_c   1.000
_cell.angle_alpha   90.00
_cell.angle_beta   90.00
_cell.angle_gamma   90.00
#
_symmetry.space_group_name_H-M   'P 1'
#
loop_
_entity.id
_entity.type
_entity.pdbx_description
1 polymer ?
#
loop_
_entity_poly.entity_id
_entity_poly.type
_entity_poly.pdbx_seq_one_letter_code
_entity_poly.pdbx_strand_id
1 'polypeptide(L)'
;KTIDLSDDDFLGECECTLGQIVSSKKLTRPLVMKNGRPAGKGSITISAEEIKDNRVVLFEMEARKLDNKVVKNNLNPVWRPFKISLNSLCYGDMDKTIKVECYDYDNDGSHDLIGTFQTTMTKLKEASRSSPVEFECINEKKRQKKKSYKNSGVISVKQCEITVECTFLDYIMGGCQLNFTVGVDFTGSNGDPRSPDSLHYISPNGVNEYLTALWSVGLVIQDYDADKMFPAFGFGAQIPPQWQVSHEFPMNFNPSNPYCN
;
A
#
# COMPACT_ATOMS: atom_id res chain seq x y z
N LYS A 1 35.15 17.87 -8.72
CA LYS A 1 35.13 16.49 -8.20
C LYS A 1 35.02 15.58 -9.39
N THR A 2 36.04 14.75 -9.63
CA THR A 2 36.02 13.71 -10.64
C THR A 2 34.91 12.71 -10.29
N ILE A 3 34.14 12.29 -11.30
CA ILE A 3 33.07 11.29 -11.18
C ILE A 3 33.67 9.87 -11.26
N ASP A 4 34.94 9.79 -11.67
CA ASP A 4 35.70 8.55 -11.74
C ASP A 4 36.24 8.17 -10.36
N LEU A 5 35.94 6.93 -9.96
CA LEU A 5 36.34 6.31 -8.69
C LEU A 5 37.63 5.49 -8.83
N SER A 6 38.27 5.50 -10.01
CA SER A 6 39.45 4.68 -10.31
C SER A 6 40.69 5.06 -9.49
N ASP A 7 40.77 6.31 -9.03
CA ASP A 7 41.86 6.84 -8.21
C ASP A 7 41.60 6.71 -6.69
N ASP A 8 40.43 6.19 -6.29
CA ASP A 8 40.03 6.04 -4.88
C ASP A 8 40.36 4.62 -4.34
N ASP A 9 40.77 4.56 -3.07
CA ASP A 9 41.01 3.29 -2.39
C ASP A 9 39.68 2.54 -2.11
N PHE A 10 39.58 1.30 -2.60
CA PHE A 10 38.42 0.45 -2.32
C PHE A 10 38.46 -0.10 -0.89
N LEU A 11 37.54 0.38 -0.04
CA LEU A 11 37.44 0.00 1.37
C LEU A 11 36.60 -1.26 1.62
N GLY A 12 35.79 -1.68 0.64
CA GLY A 12 34.92 -2.86 0.72
C GLY A 12 33.49 -2.59 0.24
N GLU A 13 32.72 -3.66 0.12
CA GLU A 13 31.32 -3.66 -0.32
C GLU A 13 30.45 -4.51 0.63
N CYS A 14 29.13 -4.33 0.55
CA CYS A 14 28.17 -5.27 1.11
C CYS A 14 26.95 -5.35 0.17
N GLU A 15 26.30 -6.50 0.13
CA GLU A 15 25.05 -6.70 -0.61
C GLU A 15 23.92 -7.02 0.37
N CYS A 16 22.75 -6.42 0.15
CA CYS A 16 21.52 -6.69 0.90
C CYS A 16 20.30 -6.30 0.08
N THR A 17 19.14 -6.88 0.40
CA THR A 17 17.87 -6.52 -0.24
C THR A 17 17.28 -5.27 0.41
N LEU A 18 16.40 -4.57 -0.31
CA LEU A 18 15.62 -3.49 0.30
C LEU A 18 14.71 -4.03 1.42
N GLY A 19 14.18 -5.25 1.27
CA GLY A 19 13.39 -5.95 2.29
C GLY A 19 14.12 -6.03 3.63
N GLN A 20 15.40 -6.44 3.63
CA GLN A 20 16.26 -6.50 4.81
C GLN A 20 16.53 -5.13 5.45
N ILE A 21 16.62 -4.07 4.62
CA ILE A 21 16.81 -2.71 5.10
C ILE A 21 15.54 -2.19 5.77
N VAL A 22 14.35 -2.45 5.21
CA VAL A 22 13.09 -1.91 5.76
C VAL A 22 12.50 -2.77 6.88
N SER A 23 12.82 -4.07 6.93
CA SER A 23 12.43 -4.95 8.05
C SER A 23 13.30 -4.76 9.28
N SER A 24 14.45 -4.09 9.16
CA SER A 24 15.29 -3.70 10.29
C SER A 24 15.40 -2.18 10.40
N LYS A 25 15.11 -1.60 11.57
CA LYS A 25 15.25 -0.13 11.77
C LYS A 25 16.65 0.39 11.42
N LYS A 26 17.67 -0.46 11.60
CA LYS A 26 19.06 -0.25 11.20
C LYS A 26 19.68 -1.58 10.81
N LEU A 27 20.32 -1.62 9.64
CA LEU A 27 21.06 -2.77 9.16
C LEU A 27 22.56 -2.47 9.24
N THR A 28 23.30 -3.22 10.06
CA THR A 28 24.77 -3.14 10.12
C THR A 28 25.37 -4.40 9.52
N ARG A 29 26.23 -4.26 8.51
CA ARG A 29 26.91 -5.37 7.84
C ARG A 29 28.43 -5.14 7.81
N PRO A 30 29.25 -6.19 8.01
CA PRO A 30 30.68 -6.11 7.76
C PRO A 30 30.93 -5.91 6.27
N LEU A 31 32.02 -5.20 5.94
CA LEU A 31 32.45 -5.02 4.56
C LEU A 31 33.26 -6.23 4.08
N VAL A 32 33.10 -6.55 2.80
CA VAL A 32 33.89 -7.57 2.10
C VAL A 32 34.69 -6.95 0.96
N MET A 33 35.84 -7.53 0.65
CA MET A 33 36.63 -7.19 -0.53
C MET A 33 35.99 -7.82 -1.78
N LYS A 34 36.34 -7.34 -2.98
CA LYS A 34 35.82 -7.89 -4.27
C LYS A 34 36.06 -9.40 -4.47
N ASN A 35 36.97 -10.00 -3.70
CA ASN A 35 37.26 -11.43 -3.70
C ASN A 35 36.49 -12.20 -2.59
N GLY A 36 35.50 -11.57 -1.96
CA GLY A 36 34.70 -12.12 -0.87
C GLY A 36 35.41 -12.20 0.49
N ARG A 37 36.69 -11.82 0.60
CA ARG A 37 37.40 -11.85 1.90
C ARG A 37 36.95 -10.70 2.79
N PRO A 38 36.96 -10.84 4.12
CA PRO A 38 36.65 -9.75 5.03
C PRO A 38 37.54 -8.51 4.78
N ALA A 39 36.93 -7.33 4.68
CA ALA A 39 37.64 -6.05 4.57
C ALA A 39 38.06 -5.54 5.97
N GLY A 40 38.86 -6.35 6.67
CA GLY A 40 39.31 -6.06 8.03
C GLY A 40 38.16 -6.02 9.04
N LYS A 41 38.10 -4.96 9.86
CA LYS A 41 37.04 -4.71 10.86
C LYS A 41 36.01 -3.66 10.39
N GLY A 42 36.01 -3.31 9.10
CA GLY A 42 35.11 -2.32 8.54
C GLY A 42 33.66 -2.82 8.52
N SER A 43 32.72 -1.94 8.85
CA SER A 43 31.29 -2.20 8.76
C SER A 43 30.57 -0.99 8.23
N ILE A 44 29.48 -1.21 7.49
CA ILE A 44 28.55 -0.18 7.04
C ILE A 44 27.23 -0.33 7.78
N THR A 45 26.62 0.80 8.14
CA THR A 45 25.29 0.85 8.75
C THR A 45 24.36 1.63 7.85
N ILE A 46 23.23 1.01 7.50
CA ILE A 46 22.20 1.55 6.63
C ILE A 46 20.93 1.76 7.49
N SER A 47 20.32 2.93 7.37
CA SER A 47 19.00 3.25 7.94
C SER A 47 18.12 3.81 6.84
N ALA A 48 16.86 3.37 6.78
CA ALA A 48 15.87 3.86 5.84
C ALA A 48 14.68 4.49 6.58
N GLU A 49 14.11 5.52 5.97
CA GLU A 49 12.88 6.19 6.43
C GLU A 49 11.96 6.38 5.22
N GLU A 50 10.66 6.21 5.40
CA GLU A 50 9.68 6.52 4.36
C GLU A 50 9.49 8.05 4.26
N ILE A 51 9.72 8.63 3.08
CA ILE A 51 9.66 10.08 2.86
C ILE A 51 8.21 10.57 2.59
N LYS A 52 7.23 9.67 2.59
CA LYS A 52 5.86 9.99 2.18
C LYS A 52 5.08 10.69 3.29
N ASP A 53 4.40 11.78 2.95
CA ASP A 53 3.37 12.36 3.82
C ASP A 53 2.14 11.46 3.83
N ASN A 54 2.05 10.63 4.86
CA ASN A 54 0.96 9.68 5.08
C ASN A 54 -0.28 10.31 5.71
N ARG A 55 -0.33 11.65 5.79
CA ARG A 55 -1.52 12.38 6.26
C ARG A 55 -2.59 12.40 5.18
N VAL A 56 -3.79 12.01 5.58
CA VAL A 56 -5.01 12.13 4.80
C VAL A 56 -6.00 13.01 5.53
N VAL A 57 -6.86 13.67 4.77
CA VAL A 57 -7.94 14.51 5.27
C VAL A 57 -9.26 13.77 5.07
N LEU A 58 -9.95 13.47 6.17
CA LEU A 58 -11.30 12.91 6.17
C LEU A 58 -12.32 14.05 6.12
N PHE A 59 -13.21 13.99 5.13
CA PHE A 59 -14.27 14.97 4.93
C PHE A 59 -15.65 14.35 5.15
N GLU A 60 -16.50 15.06 5.89
CA GLU A 60 -17.95 14.91 5.88
C GLU A 60 -18.56 16.21 5.37
N MET A 61 -19.32 16.15 4.26
CA MET A 61 -19.83 17.33 3.58
C MET A 61 -21.29 17.15 3.17
N GLU A 62 -22.01 18.25 3.12
CA GLU A 62 -23.33 18.34 2.50
C GLU A 62 -23.47 19.68 1.78
N ALA A 63 -24.49 19.81 0.96
CA ALA A 63 -24.89 21.09 0.42
C ALA A 63 -26.38 21.33 0.64
N ARG A 64 -26.77 22.60 0.52
CA ARG A 64 -28.15 23.04 0.64
C ARG A 64 -28.49 24.06 -0.42
N LYS A 65 -29.70 23.94 -0.97
CA LYS A 65 -30.25 24.82 -2.01
C LYS A 65 -29.33 24.95 -3.23
N LEU A 66 -28.70 23.86 -3.67
CA LEU A 66 -27.91 23.86 -4.90
C LEU A 66 -28.80 24.22 -6.09
N ASP A 67 -28.28 25.04 -7.01
CA ASP A 67 -28.94 25.28 -8.30
C ASP A 67 -28.81 24.01 -9.16
N ASN A 68 -29.92 23.38 -9.53
CA ASN A 68 -29.95 22.30 -10.52
C ASN A 68 -30.56 22.85 -11.83
N LYS A 69 -29.96 22.52 -12.98
CA LYS A 69 -30.54 22.85 -14.29
C LYS A 69 -31.29 21.69 -14.95
N VAL A 70 -30.97 20.44 -14.63
CA VAL A 70 -31.62 19.26 -15.20
C VAL A 70 -31.83 18.16 -14.15
N VAL A 71 -33.10 17.76 -14.01
CA VAL A 71 -33.67 16.87 -12.99
C VAL A 71 -32.83 15.60 -12.71
N LYS A 72 -32.14 15.61 -11.55
CA LYS A 72 -32.17 14.54 -10.55
C LYS A 72 -32.32 15.21 -9.18
N ASN A 73 -33.55 15.23 -8.66
CA ASN A 73 -34.08 16.04 -7.55
C ASN A 73 -33.32 15.95 -6.20
N ASN A 74 -32.09 16.44 -6.12
CA ASN A 74 -31.42 16.63 -4.83
C ASN A 74 -30.66 17.96 -4.75
N LEU A 75 -31.37 18.99 -4.30
CA LEU A 75 -30.78 20.31 -4.03
C LEU A 75 -30.05 20.36 -2.68
N ASN A 76 -30.13 19.29 -1.88
CA ASN A 76 -29.53 19.21 -0.55
C ASN A 76 -28.74 17.89 -0.38
N PRO A 77 -27.73 17.62 -1.24
CA PRO A 77 -27.02 16.36 -1.21
C PRO A 77 -26.18 16.25 0.07
N VAL A 78 -26.16 15.05 0.64
CA VAL A 78 -25.19 14.64 1.66
C VAL A 78 -24.25 13.66 0.98
N TRP A 79 -22.97 14.01 0.88
CA TRP A 79 -21.98 13.13 0.28
C TRP A 79 -21.54 12.07 1.28
N ARG A 80 -21.21 10.86 0.79
CA ARG A 80 -20.57 9.84 1.62
C ARG A 80 -19.24 10.40 2.14
N PRO A 81 -18.84 10.10 3.39
CA PRO A 81 -17.52 10.49 3.88
C PRO A 81 -16.42 9.99 2.94
N PHE A 82 -15.42 10.83 2.68
CA PHE A 82 -14.33 10.51 1.77
C PHE A 82 -13.00 11.03 2.31
N LYS A 83 -11.90 10.50 1.78
CA LYS A 83 -10.54 10.88 2.17
C LYS A 83 -9.76 11.42 0.97
N ILE A 84 -8.91 12.42 1.21
CA ILE A 84 -7.96 12.96 0.23
C ILE A 84 -6.59 13.06 0.88
N SER A 85 -5.50 12.71 0.18
CA SER A 85 -4.14 12.97 0.67
C SER A 85 -3.93 14.47 0.92
N LEU A 86 -3.39 14.82 2.08
CA LEU A 86 -3.08 16.22 2.41
C LEU A 86 -2.09 16.82 1.40
N ASN A 87 -1.13 16.01 0.96
CA ASN A 87 -0.16 16.42 -0.05
C ASN A 87 -0.83 16.68 -1.42
N SER A 88 -1.76 15.83 -1.85
CA SER A 88 -2.51 16.07 -3.10
C SER A 88 -3.42 17.30 -3.01
N LEU A 89 -3.99 17.55 -1.83
CA LEU A 89 -4.95 18.64 -1.63
C LEU A 89 -4.28 20.02 -1.55
N CYS A 90 -3.16 20.12 -0.82
CA CYS A 90 -2.52 21.41 -0.56
C CYS A 90 -0.98 21.32 -0.45
N TYR A 91 -0.34 20.23 -0.88
CA TYR A 91 1.11 20.01 -0.77
C TYR A 91 1.64 20.10 0.67
N GLY A 92 0.79 19.78 1.65
CA GLY A 92 1.10 19.91 3.07
C GLY A 92 1.09 21.35 3.60
N ASP A 93 0.89 22.35 2.75
CA ASP A 93 0.78 23.76 3.13
C ASP A 93 -0.68 24.07 3.52
N MET A 94 -0.88 24.36 4.80
CA MET A 94 -2.21 24.54 5.39
C MET A 94 -2.92 25.81 4.92
N ASP A 95 -2.15 26.80 4.47
CA ASP A 95 -2.65 28.11 4.06
C ASP A 95 -2.73 28.27 2.54
N LYS A 96 -2.27 27.26 1.79
CA LYS A 96 -2.42 27.23 0.34
C LYS A 96 -3.89 27.22 -0.06
N THR A 97 -4.24 28.10 -1.01
CA THR A 97 -5.61 28.23 -1.52
C THR A 97 -6.06 26.95 -2.21
N ILE A 98 -7.18 26.40 -1.76
CA ILE A 98 -7.90 25.29 -2.35
C ILE A 98 -9.12 25.84 -3.08
N LYS A 99 -9.28 25.50 -4.35
CA LYS A 99 -10.48 25.79 -5.13
C LYS A 99 -11.36 24.56 -5.17
N VAL A 100 -12.62 24.71 -4.78
CA VAL A 100 -13.63 23.65 -4.85
C VAL A 100 -14.62 24.02 -5.94
N GLU A 101 -14.92 23.06 -6.80
CA GLU A 101 -15.85 23.21 -7.92
C GLU A 101 -16.96 22.16 -7.79
N CYS A 102 -18.21 22.62 -7.83
CA CYS A 102 -19.38 21.78 -7.73
C CYS A 102 -20.04 21.70 -9.12
N TYR A 103 -20.25 20.49 -9.61
CA TYR A 103 -20.82 20.22 -10.93
C TYR A 103 -22.14 19.47 -10.82
N ASP A 104 -23.04 19.75 -11.75
CA ASP A 104 -24.21 18.94 -12.04
C ASP A 104 -23.76 17.78 -12.94
N TYR A 105 -24.14 16.55 -12.57
CA TYR A 105 -23.67 15.36 -13.28
C TYR A 105 -24.59 15.01 -14.45
N ASP A 106 -24.03 15.05 -15.64
CA ASP A 106 -24.66 14.69 -16.90
C ASP A 106 -24.10 13.36 -17.45
N ASN A 107 -24.99 12.43 -17.83
CA ASN A 107 -24.58 11.10 -18.31
C ASN A 107 -23.73 11.12 -19.59
N ASP A 108 -23.80 12.21 -20.37
CA ASP A 108 -23.05 12.39 -21.61
C ASP A 108 -21.64 13.00 -21.38
N GLY A 109 -21.27 13.27 -20.12
CA GLY A 109 -20.00 13.85 -19.73
C GLY A 109 -19.94 15.38 -19.84
N SER A 110 -21.02 16.04 -20.28
CA SER A 110 -21.07 17.51 -20.46
C SER A 110 -21.42 18.27 -19.17
N HIS A 111 -20.78 17.90 -18.06
CA HIS A 111 -21.11 18.36 -16.72
C HIS A 111 -21.20 19.89 -16.56
N ASP A 112 -22.35 20.36 -16.11
CA ASP A 112 -22.62 21.79 -15.92
C ASP A 112 -22.07 22.31 -14.59
N LEU A 113 -21.23 23.36 -14.63
CA LEU A 113 -20.72 23.98 -13.39
C LEU A 113 -21.85 24.66 -12.60
N ILE A 114 -22.13 24.18 -11.38
CA ILE A 114 -23.08 24.78 -10.45
C ILE A 114 -22.48 26.05 -9.86
N GLY A 115 -21.25 25.97 -9.35
CA GLY A 115 -20.51 27.07 -8.78
C GLY A 115 -19.18 26.62 -8.15
N THR A 116 -18.45 27.59 -7.61
CA THR A 116 -17.12 27.40 -7.03
C THR A 116 -16.97 28.21 -5.76
N PHE A 117 -16.05 27.80 -4.89
CA PHE A 117 -15.56 28.61 -3.78
C PHE A 117 -14.06 28.36 -3.57
N GLN A 118 -13.42 29.25 -2.82
CA GLN A 118 -12.02 29.10 -2.41
C GLN A 118 -11.94 29.06 -0.89
N THR A 119 -11.00 28.29 -0.37
CA THR A 119 -10.76 28.11 1.07
C THR A 119 -9.30 27.69 1.30
N THR A 120 -8.93 27.40 2.55
CA THR A 120 -7.65 26.82 2.95
C THR A 120 -7.88 25.64 3.90
N MET A 121 -6.87 24.80 4.11
CA MET A 121 -6.98 23.74 5.11
C MET A 121 -7.12 24.30 6.52
N THR A 122 -6.47 25.43 6.83
CA THR A 122 -6.64 26.16 8.09
C THR A 122 -8.13 26.47 8.34
N LYS A 123 -8.84 26.98 7.33
CA LYS A 123 -10.27 27.28 7.45
C LYS A 123 -11.13 26.01 7.51
N LEU A 124 -10.81 25.00 6.71
CA LEU A 124 -11.56 23.73 6.69
C LEU A 124 -11.49 23.00 8.04
N LYS A 125 -10.34 23.03 8.72
CA LYS A 125 -10.15 22.40 10.04
C LYS A 125 -10.96 23.00 11.17
N GLU A 126 -11.54 24.19 10.99
CA GLU A 126 -12.48 24.76 11.97
C GLU A 126 -13.81 23.98 12.01
N ALA A 127 -14.09 23.15 11.00
CA ALA A 127 -15.32 22.37 10.90
C ALA A 127 -15.38 21.25 11.96
N SER A 128 -16.48 21.23 12.70
CA SER A 128 -16.85 20.13 13.60
C SER A 128 -18.34 19.82 13.46
N ARG A 129 -18.77 18.61 13.85
CA ARG A 129 -20.17 18.22 13.71
C ARG A 129 -21.14 19.15 14.46
N SER A 130 -20.67 19.81 15.52
CA SER A 130 -21.41 20.83 16.28
C SER A 130 -21.32 22.25 15.70
N SER A 131 -20.30 22.53 14.88
CA SER A 131 -20.07 23.84 14.27
C SER A 131 -19.50 23.66 12.85
N PRO A 132 -20.37 23.38 11.85
CA PRO A 132 -19.95 23.24 10.47
C PRO A 132 -19.41 24.55 9.89
N VAL A 133 -18.48 24.45 8.94
CA VAL A 133 -18.01 25.61 8.16
C VAL A 133 -18.77 25.64 6.84
N GLU A 134 -19.38 26.78 6.52
CA GLU A 134 -20.20 26.95 5.32
C GLU A 134 -19.53 27.88 4.30
N PHE A 135 -19.68 27.53 3.02
CA PHE A 135 -19.17 28.29 1.90
C PHE A 135 -20.29 28.53 0.88
N GLU A 136 -20.44 29.77 0.43
CA GLU A 136 -21.35 30.07 -0.68
C GLU A 136 -20.77 29.53 -1.99
N CYS A 137 -21.58 28.75 -2.72
CA CYS A 137 -21.20 28.20 -4.01
C CYS A 137 -21.50 29.23 -5.11
N ILE A 138 -20.48 29.85 -5.70
CA ILE A 138 -20.64 31.00 -6.61
C ILE A 138 -20.40 30.61 -8.06
N ASN A 139 -21.36 30.94 -8.93
CA ASN A 139 -21.24 30.83 -10.38
C ASN A 139 -20.99 32.21 -10.99
N GLU A 140 -19.76 32.44 -11.45
CA GLU A 140 -19.39 33.76 -11.98
C GLU A 140 -20.20 34.18 -13.21
N LYS A 141 -20.55 33.24 -14.09
CA LYS A 141 -21.38 33.53 -15.26
C LYS A 141 -22.78 33.99 -14.86
N LYS A 142 -23.36 33.44 -13.77
CA LYS A 142 -24.66 33.89 -13.24
C LYS A 142 -24.54 35.23 -12.53
N ARG A 143 -23.47 35.42 -11.73
CA ARG A 143 -23.20 36.68 -11.00
C ARG A 143 -23.08 37.88 -11.93
N GLN A 144 -22.41 37.70 -13.08
CA GLN A 144 -22.27 38.75 -14.09
C GLN A 144 -23.58 39.05 -14.84
N LYS A 145 -24.45 38.03 -15.04
CA LYS A 145 -25.67 38.16 -15.85
C LYS A 145 -26.91 38.59 -15.06
N LYS A 146 -26.99 38.26 -13.76
CA LYS A 146 -28.20 38.46 -12.94
C LYS A 146 -27.90 39.34 -11.74
N LYS A 147 -28.38 40.59 -11.75
CA LYS A 147 -28.18 41.56 -10.65
C LYS A 147 -28.68 41.08 -9.28
N SER A 148 -29.70 40.20 -9.24
CA SER A 148 -30.27 39.64 -8.01
C SER A 148 -29.63 38.32 -7.55
N TYR A 149 -28.61 37.83 -8.27
CA TYR A 149 -27.93 36.58 -7.91
C TYR A 149 -27.15 36.73 -6.61
N LYS A 150 -27.36 35.78 -5.68
CA LYS A 150 -26.61 35.70 -4.42
C LYS A 150 -25.58 34.57 -4.48
N ASN A 151 -26.05 33.33 -4.64
CA ASN A 151 -25.24 32.14 -4.77
C ASN A 151 -26.02 31.04 -5.51
N SER A 152 -25.36 29.93 -5.85
CA SER A 152 -25.91 28.71 -6.43
C SER A 152 -26.11 27.63 -5.35
N GLY A 153 -26.35 28.04 -4.10
CA GLY A 153 -26.41 27.16 -2.92
C GLY A 153 -25.23 27.35 -1.97
N VAL A 154 -25.26 26.59 -0.88
CA VAL A 154 -24.24 26.62 0.19
C VAL A 154 -23.70 25.22 0.39
N ILE A 155 -22.38 25.09 0.44
CA ILE A 155 -21.67 23.83 0.76
C ILE A 155 -21.21 23.91 2.21
N SER A 156 -21.57 22.91 3.00
CA SER A 156 -21.26 22.81 4.42
C SER A 156 -20.30 21.65 4.67
N VAL A 157 -19.18 21.96 5.33
CA VAL A 157 -18.21 20.97 5.81
C VAL A 157 -18.56 20.69 7.26
N LYS A 158 -19.07 19.48 7.53
CA LYS A 158 -19.45 19.03 8.88
C LYS A 158 -18.27 18.51 9.67
N GLN A 159 -17.32 17.88 9.00
CA GLN A 159 -16.11 17.39 9.62
C GLN A 159 -14.96 17.48 8.63
N CYS A 160 -13.81 17.92 9.13
CA CYS A 160 -12.54 17.93 8.42
C CYS A 160 -11.46 17.52 9.42
N GLU A 161 -10.96 16.30 9.30
CA GLU A 161 -9.98 15.74 10.23
C GLU A 161 -8.74 15.28 9.49
N ILE A 162 -7.56 15.69 9.99
CA ILE A 162 -6.29 15.21 9.46
C ILE A 162 -5.87 14.01 10.30
N THR A 163 -5.75 12.85 9.66
CA THR A 163 -5.30 11.60 10.28
C THR A 163 -4.07 11.08 9.55
N VAL A 164 -3.20 10.38 10.26
CA VAL A 164 -2.11 9.61 9.65
C VAL A 164 -2.64 8.23 9.28
N GLU A 165 -2.47 7.81 8.03
CA GLU A 165 -2.71 6.43 7.62
C GLU A 165 -1.41 5.66 7.62
N CYS A 166 -1.27 4.70 8.53
CA CYS A 166 -0.10 3.84 8.59
C CYS A 166 0.05 3.05 7.27
N THR A 167 1.21 3.15 6.64
CA THR A 167 1.54 2.39 5.44
C THR A 167 1.94 0.97 5.79
N PHE A 168 2.04 0.11 4.77
CA PHE A 168 2.64 -1.21 4.92
C PHE A 168 4.01 -1.14 5.62
N LEU A 169 4.88 -0.21 5.21
CA LEU A 169 6.21 -0.07 5.80
C LEU A 169 6.15 0.40 7.25
N ASP A 170 5.20 1.26 7.63
CA ASP A 170 5.02 1.66 9.04
C ASP A 170 4.76 0.44 9.94
N TYR A 171 3.95 -0.51 9.48
CA TYR A 171 3.71 -1.76 10.23
C TYR A 171 4.97 -2.63 10.31
N ILE A 172 5.66 -2.85 9.18
CA ILE A 172 6.88 -3.66 9.13
C ILE A 172 7.99 -3.06 10.01
N MET A 173 8.29 -1.76 9.87
CA MET A 173 9.27 -1.04 10.70
C MET A 173 8.85 -0.96 12.17
N GLY A 174 7.54 -1.01 12.44
CA GLY A 174 6.94 -1.14 13.76
C GLY A 174 7.15 -2.51 14.43
N GLY A 175 7.67 -3.50 13.69
CA GLY A 175 7.92 -4.86 14.18
C GLY A 175 6.86 -5.88 13.80
N CYS A 176 5.90 -5.52 12.93
CA CYS A 176 4.98 -6.49 12.34
C CYS A 176 5.75 -7.43 11.42
N GLN A 177 5.45 -8.73 11.51
CA GLN A 177 6.07 -9.77 10.69
C GLN A 177 5.03 -10.40 9.76
N LEU A 178 5.49 -10.90 8.62
CA LEU A 178 4.66 -11.65 7.68
C LEU A 178 4.94 -13.14 7.81
N ASN A 179 3.98 -13.88 8.39
CA ASN A 179 4.06 -15.34 8.43
C ASN A 179 3.67 -15.92 7.06
N PHE A 180 4.56 -16.74 6.49
CA PHE A 180 4.32 -17.44 5.23
C PHE A 180 4.07 -18.93 5.47
N THR A 181 2.93 -19.42 5.00
CA THR A 181 2.55 -20.83 5.08
C THR A 181 2.38 -21.41 3.69
N VAL A 182 2.90 -22.62 3.50
CA VAL A 182 2.90 -23.32 2.21
C VAL A 182 1.92 -24.48 2.24
N GLY A 183 1.13 -24.63 1.18
CA GLY A 183 0.31 -25.81 0.90
C GLY A 183 0.65 -26.38 -0.48
N VAL A 184 1.08 -27.64 -0.55
CA VAL A 184 1.45 -28.32 -1.80
C VAL A 184 0.46 -29.43 -2.12
N ASP A 185 -0.06 -29.43 -3.34
CA ASP A 185 -0.96 -30.46 -3.85
C ASP A 185 -0.16 -31.71 -4.25
N PHE A 186 -0.42 -32.84 -3.61
CA PHE A 186 0.16 -34.16 -3.92
C PHE A 186 -0.85 -35.15 -4.52
N THR A 187 -1.95 -34.65 -5.12
CA THR A 187 -2.94 -35.48 -5.82
C THR A 187 -2.35 -36.16 -7.05
N GLY A 188 -2.93 -37.31 -7.42
CA GLY A 188 -2.47 -38.13 -8.55
C GLY A 188 -2.54 -37.44 -9.92
N SER A 189 -3.30 -36.36 -10.08
CA SER A 189 -3.35 -35.56 -11.31
C SER A 189 -2.01 -34.91 -11.67
N ASN A 190 -1.09 -34.77 -10.72
CA ASN A 190 0.26 -34.25 -10.96
C ASN A 190 1.19 -35.26 -11.65
N GLY A 191 0.77 -36.52 -11.81
CA GLY A 191 1.58 -37.59 -12.37
C GLY A 191 2.61 -38.16 -11.38
N ASP A 192 3.30 -39.22 -11.82
CA ASP A 192 4.37 -39.86 -11.02
C ASP A 192 5.62 -38.95 -11.02
N PRO A 193 6.13 -38.51 -9.84
CA PRO A 193 7.28 -37.61 -9.76
C PRO A 193 8.58 -38.17 -10.35
N ARG A 194 8.65 -39.47 -10.66
CA ARG A 194 9.77 -40.09 -11.38
C ARG A 194 9.70 -39.89 -12.90
N SER A 195 8.53 -39.49 -13.40
CA SER A 195 8.29 -39.20 -14.81
C SER A 195 8.69 -37.77 -15.14
N PRO A 196 9.44 -37.52 -16.22
CA PRO A 196 9.75 -36.17 -16.70
C PRO A 196 8.52 -35.30 -17.02
N ASP A 197 7.37 -35.93 -17.29
CA ASP A 197 6.11 -35.22 -17.61
C ASP A 197 5.32 -34.82 -16.36
N SER A 198 5.78 -35.16 -15.15
CA SER A 198 5.10 -34.81 -13.90
C SER A 198 5.35 -33.37 -13.48
N LEU A 199 4.31 -32.73 -12.93
CA LEU A 199 4.43 -31.40 -12.31
C LEU A 199 5.31 -31.42 -11.05
N HIS A 200 5.53 -32.59 -10.45
CA HIS A 200 6.44 -32.80 -9.31
C HIS A 200 7.82 -33.32 -9.73
N TYR A 201 8.12 -33.41 -11.02
CA TYR A 201 9.41 -33.91 -11.48
C TYR A 201 10.56 -33.01 -10.99
N ILE A 202 11.60 -33.62 -10.44
CA ILE A 202 12.82 -32.92 -10.01
C ILE A 202 13.88 -33.09 -11.10
N SER A 203 13.92 -32.13 -12.02
CA SER A 203 14.85 -32.12 -13.13
C SER A 203 16.29 -31.80 -12.67
N PRO A 204 17.32 -32.44 -13.23
CA PRO A 204 18.71 -32.04 -12.97
C PRO A 204 19.07 -30.69 -13.60
N ASN A 205 18.28 -30.21 -14.57
CA ASN A 205 18.61 -29.04 -15.40
C ASN A 205 17.64 -27.86 -15.22
N GLY A 206 16.68 -27.96 -14.29
CA GLY A 206 15.67 -26.93 -14.11
C GLY A 206 14.75 -27.22 -12.94
N VAL A 207 13.75 -26.35 -12.75
CA VAL A 207 12.79 -26.46 -11.67
C VAL A 207 11.37 -26.58 -12.18
N ASN A 208 10.55 -27.31 -11.43
CA ASN A 208 9.14 -27.45 -11.74
C ASN A 208 8.34 -26.21 -11.28
N GLU A 209 7.06 -26.20 -11.63
CA GLU A 209 6.17 -25.07 -11.38
C GLU A 209 5.95 -24.82 -9.88
N TYR A 210 5.87 -25.88 -9.06
CA TYR A 210 5.75 -25.77 -7.61
C TYR A 210 6.98 -25.09 -6.99
N LEU A 211 8.18 -25.53 -7.35
CA LEU A 211 9.44 -24.94 -6.88
C LEU A 211 9.59 -23.49 -7.37
N THR A 212 9.20 -23.23 -8.62
CA THR A 212 9.21 -21.87 -9.19
C THR A 212 8.30 -20.94 -8.39
N ALA A 213 7.08 -21.37 -8.08
CA ALA A 213 6.14 -20.60 -7.26
C ALA A 213 6.67 -20.37 -5.84
N LEU A 214 7.18 -21.44 -5.21
CA LEU A 214 7.74 -21.37 -3.86
C LEU A 214 8.91 -20.40 -3.75
N TRP A 215 9.86 -20.44 -4.69
CA TRP A 215 10.97 -19.50 -4.68
C TRP A 215 10.54 -18.07 -5.00
N SER A 216 9.63 -17.88 -5.96
CA SER A 216 9.17 -16.55 -6.36
C SER A 216 8.51 -15.81 -5.19
N VAL A 217 7.74 -16.52 -4.36
CA VAL A 217 7.07 -15.94 -3.18
C VAL A 217 7.99 -15.95 -1.96
N GLY A 218 8.63 -17.08 -1.68
CA GLY A 218 9.44 -17.29 -0.48
C GLY A 218 10.69 -16.42 -0.42
N LEU A 219 11.35 -16.15 -1.56
CA LEU A 219 12.51 -15.24 -1.60
C LEU A 219 12.15 -13.79 -1.25
N VAL A 220 10.89 -13.40 -1.48
CA VAL A 220 10.40 -12.06 -1.14
C VAL A 220 9.93 -12.01 0.31
N ILE A 221 9.06 -12.94 0.72
CA ILE A 221 8.43 -12.86 2.04
C ILE A 221 9.41 -13.15 3.18
N GLN A 222 10.43 -13.99 2.97
CA GLN A 222 11.36 -14.37 4.04
C GLN A 222 12.14 -13.21 4.67
N ASP A 223 12.25 -12.06 4.01
CA ASP A 223 12.93 -10.88 4.56
C ASP A 223 12.05 -10.14 5.59
N TYR A 224 10.75 -10.46 5.64
CA TYR A 224 9.74 -9.89 6.55
C TYR A 224 9.34 -10.85 7.68
N ASP A 225 9.98 -12.01 7.76
CA ASP A 225 9.86 -12.98 8.84
C ASP A 225 11.19 -13.03 9.62
N ALA A 226 11.13 -12.88 10.94
CA ALA A 226 12.33 -12.79 11.77
C ALA A 226 12.95 -14.16 12.08
N ASP A 227 12.13 -15.21 12.21
CA ASP A 227 12.61 -16.55 12.53
C ASP A 227 12.89 -17.39 11.27
N LYS A 228 12.31 -16.98 10.13
CA LYS A 228 12.42 -17.66 8.83
C LYS A 228 11.98 -19.12 8.91
N MET A 229 11.04 -19.41 9.80
CA MET A 229 10.45 -20.71 9.98
C MET A 229 9.08 -20.70 9.31
N PHE A 230 8.90 -21.53 8.28
CA PHE A 230 7.69 -21.54 7.47
C PHE A 230 6.92 -22.85 7.66
N PRO A 231 5.67 -22.81 8.14
CA PRO A 231 4.81 -23.99 8.14
C PRO A 231 4.61 -24.48 6.70
N ALA A 232 4.91 -25.75 6.45
CA ALA A 232 4.76 -26.35 5.13
C ALA A 232 3.88 -27.61 5.22
N PHE A 233 2.80 -27.61 4.44
CA PHE A 233 1.81 -28.66 4.39
C PHE A 233 1.67 -29.24 2.99
N GLY A 234 1.42 -30.53 2.92
CA GLY A 234 0.93 -31.20 1.72
C GLY A 234 -0.54 -31.60 1.89
N PHE A 235 -1.23 -31.83 0.78
CA PHE A 235 -2.58 -32.41 0.77
C PHE A 235 -2.80 -33.31 -0.43
N GLY A 236 -3.78 -34.23 -0.35
CA GLY A 236 -4.19 -35.07 -1.47
C GLY A 236 -3.32 -36.32 -1.70
N ALA A 237 -2.54 -36.73 -0.70
CA ALA A 237 -1.68 -37.93 -0.76
C ALA A 237 -2.11 -39.01 0.24
N GLN A 238 -1.78 -40.26 -0.05
CA GLN A 238 -1.84 -41.34 0.94
C GLN A 238 -0.56 -41.36 1.77
N ILE A 239 -0.67 -41.22 3.09
CA ILE A 239 0.48 -41.09 3.99
C ILE A 239 0.68 -42.38 4.80
N PRO A 240 1.92 -42.91 4.90
CA PRO A 240 2.21 -44.03 5.81
C PRO A 240 1.94 -43.68 7.28
N PRO A 241 1.69 -44.67 8.15
CA PRO A 241 1.62 -46.10 7.85
C PRO A 241 0.23 -46.60 7.42
N GLN A 242 -0.84 -45.82 7.64
CA GLN A 242 -2.21 -46.27 7.35
C GLN A 242 -2.58 -46.18 5.86
N TRP A 243 -1.82 -45.43 5.06
CA TRP A 243 -2.07 -45.21 3.63
C TRP A 243 -3.48 -44.66 3.33
N GLN A 244 -4.04 -43.94 4.29
CA GLN A 244 -5.29 -43.20 4.09
C GLN A 244 -4.97 -41.88 3.41
N VAL A 245 -5.91 -41.42 2.58
CA VAL A 245 -5.81 -40.10 1.95
C VAL A 245 -5.82 -39.04 3.05
N SER A 246 -4.78 -38.22 3.08
CA SER A 246 -4.71 -37.05 3.93
C SER A 246 -5.01 -35.79 3.13
N HIS A 247 -5.88 -34.95 3.69
CA HIS A 247 -6.20 -33.63 3.15
C HIS A 247 -5.33 -32.51 3.73
N GLU A 248 -4.47 -32.85 4.70
CA GLU A 248 -3.49 -31.94 5.28
C GLU A 248 -2.45 -32.77 6.04
N PHE A 249 -1.18 -32.65 5.70
CA PHE A 249 -0.10 -33.26 6.46
C PHE A 249 1.12 -32.33 6.47
N PRO A 250 1.86 -32.25 7.59
CA PRO A 250 3.10 -31.48 7.63
C PRO A 250 4.13 -32.13 6.69
N MET A 251 4.76 -31.33 5.82
CA MET A 251 5.74 -31.84 4.84
C MET A 251 6.99 -32.41 5.50
N ASN A 252 7.31 -31.95 6.72
CA ASN A 252 8.39 -32.49 7.54
C ASN A 252 7.96 -33.73 8.37
N PHE A 253 6.72 -34.20 8.21
CA PHE A 253 6.12 -35.32 8.93
C PHE A 253 6.12 -35.18 10.47
N ASN A 254 6.20 -33.95 10.99
CA ASN A 254 6.08 -33.65 12.42
C ASN A 254 4.79 -32.88 12.71
N PRO A 255 3.69 -33.55 13.13
CA PRO A 255 2.42 -32.89 13.43
C PRO A 255 2.47 -31.87 14.56
N SER A 256 3.46 -31.99 15.46
CA SER A 256 3.64 -31.05 16.58
C SER A 256 4.43 -29.81 16.20
N ASN A 257 5.15 -29.85 15.07
CA ASN A 257 5.95 -28.73 14.59
C ASN A 257 6.07 -28.77 13.06
N PRO A 258 5.13 -28.17 12.31
CA PRO A 258 5.11 -28.19 10.84
C PRO A 258 6.12 -27.23 10.20
N TYR A 259 6.92 -26.52 10.99
CA TYR A 259 7.81 -25.47 10.51
C TYR A 259 9.07 -26.04 9.85
N CYS A 260 9.44 -25.45 8.72
CA CYS A 260 10.62 -25.73 7.92
C CYS A 260 11.52 -24.49 7.83
N ASN A 261 12.82 -24.69 7.58
CA ASN A 261 13.81 -23.64 7.32
C ASN A 261 14.15 -23.63 5.83
#